data_AF-A0A4P6P9S2-F1
#
_entry.id   AF-A0A4P6P9S2-F1
#
_cell.length_a   1.000
_cell.length_b   1.000
_cell.length_c   1.000
_cell.angle_alpha   90.00
_cell.angle_beta   90.00
_cell.angle_gamma   90.00
#
_symmetry.space_group_name_H-M   'P 1'
#
loop_
_entity.id
_entity.type
_entity.pdbx_description
1 polymer ?
#
loop_
_entity_poly.entity_id
_entity_poly.type
_entity_poly.pdbx_seq_one_letter_code
_entity_poly.pdbx_strand_id
1 'polypeptide(L)'
;MNSKKLLLTGGIEKAQKQDEWSGFQLAIALELDEATGECQRVIEYFSPEENRPAKPECSVLFKSGDIQGNELVVCTQTEALVYELSNYTLKQSYSLHAFNDVHHVKRLPNGNLLVCATGLDAVFEINVAGDIVEQWSTTDTEIWDKFEQSTDYRKVLTTKPHASHPNFCFDYQGEKFVTRFKQKDAISLTGDKRFDIEVGGPHDGFVLGDEVYFTTVNGFIVGFNIETAERVLLENLNDYQENTKRNLGWCRSLLMTSKDEAIVGFSRIRTSKFSDYLSWVKEKTGAGEGNALPSRVVKYNFKDKRIEWSVNIEDHDMNAIFSILPLS
;
A
#
# COMPACT_ATOMS: atom_id res chain seq x y z
N MET A 1 24.81 7.91 -18.75
CA MET A 1 24.20 6.84 -17.94
C MET A 1 22.70 7.07 -18.03
N ASN A 2 21.91 6.08 -18.45
CA ASN A 2 20.45 6.24 -18.40
C ASN A 2 20.08 6.37 -16.92
N SER A 3 19.46 7.48 -16.55
CA SER A 3 18.97 7.64 -15.19
C SER A 3 17.86 6.64 -14.93
N LYS A 4 17.90 5.96 -13.78
CA LYS A 4 16.82 5.07 -13.35
C LYS A 4 15.73 5.94 -12.75
N LYS A 5 14.50 5.74 -13.21
CA LYS A 5 13.34 6.44 -12.71
C LYS A 5 12.45 5.50 -11.90
N LEU A 6 11.77 6.07 -10.92
CA LEU A 6 10.76 5.39 -10.10
C LEU A 6 9.44 6.12 -10.26
N LEU A 7 8.33 5.39 -10.20
CA LEU A 7 7.00 5.96 -10.07
C LEU A 7 6.53 5.80 -8.62
N LEU A 8 6.22 6.92 -7.99
CA LEU A 8 5.66 6.98 -6.65
C LEU A 8 4.15 7.22 -6.76
N THR A 9 3.35 6.46 -6.03
CA THR A 9 1.90 6.69 -5.94
C THR A 9 1.49 7.05 -4.52
N GLY A 10 0.53 7.96 -4.40
CA GLY A 10 0.13 8.48 -3.11
C GLY A 10 -0.99 9.51 -3.19
N GLY A 11 -0.96 10.46 -2.25
CA GLY A 11 -1.96 11.52 -2.23
C GLY A 11 -1.55 12.78 -1.48
N ILE A 12 -2.29 13.85 -1.81
CA ILE A 12 -2.21 15.16 -1.17
C ILE A 12 -3.25 15.21 -0.04
N GLU A 13 -2.81 15.64 1.14
CA GLU A 13 -3.66 15.80 2.31
C GLU A 13 -4.59 17.03 2.19
N LYS A 14 -5.76 16.97 2.82
CA LYS A 14 -6.61 18.15 3.05
C LYS A 14 -5.99 19.07 4.11
N ALA A 15 -6.14 20.38 3.96
CA ALA A 15 -5.61 21.34 4.94
C ALA A 15 -6.25 21.23 6.35
N GLN A 16 -7.46 20.69 6.46
CA GLN A 16 -8.19 20.59 7.73
C GLN A 16 -7.98 19.23 8.40
N LYS A 17 -7.85 19.22 9.74
CA LYS A 17 -7.84 17.99 10.53
C LYS A 17 -9.17 17.26 10.36
N GLN A 18 -9.10 16.12 9.71
CA GLN A 18 -10.21 15.25 9.35
C GLN A 18 -10.01 13.88 10.01
N ASP A 19 -11.06 13.05 10.06
CA ASP A 19 -10.87 11.66 10.47
C ASP A 19 -9.97 10.93 9.45
N GLU A 20 -9.35 9.83 9.85
CA GLU A 20 -8.34 9.13 9.05
C GLU A 20 -8.83 8.77 7.64
N TRP A 21 -10.10 8.35 7.53
CA TRP A 21 -10.73 7.93 6.27
C TRP A 21 -11.20 9.09 5.39
N SER A 22 -11.09 10.34 5.84
CA SER A 22 -11.51 11.54 5.09
C SER A 22 -10.35 12.52 4.82
N GLY A 23 -9.11 12.10 5.04
CA GLY A 23 -7.93 12.97 5.12
C GLY A 23 -7.31 13.46 3.80
N PHE A 24 -7.61 12.86 2.64
CA PHE A 24 -6.93 13.20 1.38
C PHE A 24 -7.85 13.84 0.36
N GLN A 25 -7.32 14.78 -0.42
CA GLN A 25 -8.08 15.54 -1.42
C GLN A 25 -7.80 15.13 -2.86
N LEU A 26 -6.64 14.54 -3.14
CA LEU A 26 -6.24 14.24 -4.52
C LEU A 26 -5.25 13.07 -4.54
N ALA A 27 -5.50 12.11 -5.42
CA ALA A 27 -4.52 11.07 -5.76
C ALA A 27 -3.50 11.62 -6.75
N ILE A 28 -2.21 11.38 -6.49
CA ILE A 28 -1.14 11.84 -7.37
C ILE A 28 -0.09 10.75 -7.57
N ALA A 29 0.56 10.80 -8.73
CA ALA A 29 1.78 10.05 -9.00
C ALA A 29 2.94 10.97 -9.38
N LEU A 30 4.15 10.63 -8.92
CA LEU A 30 5.38 11.35 -9.20
C LEU A 30 6.39 10.42 -9.88
N GLU A 31 7.02 10.86 -10.96
CA GLU A 31 8.29 10.28 -11.42
C GLU A 31 9.42 10.83 -10.55
N LEU A 32 10.23 9.97 -9.96
CA LEU A 32 11.45 10.31 -9.22
C LEU A 32 12.67 9.84 -10.02
N ASP A 33 13.59 10.75 -10.30
CA ASP A 33 14.91 10.43 -10.82
C ASP A 33 15.84 10.03 -9.66
N GLU A 34 16.35 8.79 -9.64
CA GLU A 34 17.19 8.30 -8.53
C GLU A 34 18.53 9.04 -8.43
N ALA A 35 19.06 9.57 -9.54
CA ALA A 35 20.37 10.18 -9.59
C ALA A 35 20.34 11.65 -9.11
N THR A 36 19.30 12.39 -9.47
CA THR A 36 19.17 13.81 -9.11
C THR A 36 18.29 14.04 -7.89
N GLY A 37 17.39 13.09 -7.58
CA GLY A 37 16.34 13.26 -6.57
C GLY A 37 15.18 14.14 -7.05
N GLU A 38 15.19 14.58 -8.30
CA GLU A 38 14.12 15.42 -8.86
C GLU A 38 12.83 14.61 -9.02
N CYS A 39 11.71 15.20 -8.58
CA CYS A 39 10.39 14.64 -8.78
C CYS A 39 9.56 15.47 -9.78
N GLN A 40 8.87 14.78 -10.68
CA GLN A 40 7.89 15.37 -11.60
C GLN A 40 6.52 14.76 -11.36
N ARG A 41 5.49 15.60 -11.21
CA ARG A 41 4.11 15.12 -11.16
C ARG A 41 3.62 14.68 -12.54
N VAL A 42 3.07 13.47 -12.62
CA VAL A 42 2.65 12.86 -13.88
C VAL A 42 1.18 12.42 -13.90
N ILE A 43 0.58 12.15 -12.75
CA ILE A 43 -0.86 11.85 -12.63
C ILE A 43 -1.47 12.70 -11.52
N GLU A 44 -2.64 13.24 -11.80
CA GLU A 44 -3.58 13.78 -10.82
C GLU A 44 -4.94 13.12 -11.06
N TYR A 45 -5.57 12.61 -10.00
CA TYR A 45 -6.84 11.93 -10.12
C TYR A 45 -7.75 12.20 -8.92
N PHE A 46 -9.02 12.46 -9.25
CA PHE A 46 -10.09 12.60 -8.28
C PHE A 46 -11.26 11.71 -8.68
N SER A 47 -11.66 10.79 -7.80
CA SER A 47 -12.74 9.83 -8.07
C SER A 47 -14.06 10.54 -8.42
N PRO A 48 -14.76 10.11 -9.51
CA PRO A 48 -16.08 10.62 -9.89
C PRO A 48 -17.10 10.48 -8.77
N GLU A 49 -18.10 11.36 -8.72
CA GLU A 49 -19.06 11.42 -7.61
C GLU A 49 -19.84 10.11 -7.43
N GLU A 50 -20.22 9.47 -8.53
CA GLU A 50 -20.88 8.16 -8.60
C GLU A 50 -20.06 7.03 -7.95
N ASN A 51 -18.74 7.17 -7.87
CA ASN A 51 -17.81 6.12 -7.43
C ASN A 51 -17.27 6.32 -6.01
N ARG A 52 -17.68 7.35 -5.26
CA ARG A 52 -17.17 7.63 -3.91
C ARG A 52 -18.25 8.14 -2.96
N PRO A 53 -17.95 8.26 -1.65
CA PRO A 53 -18.79 9.01 -0.72
C PRO A 53 -18.93 10.48 -1.12
N ALA A 54 -19.94 11.16 -0.56
CA ALA A 54 -20.17 12.57 -0.82
C ALA A 54 -19.03 13.46 -0.27
N LYS A 55 -18.92 14.68 -0.81
CA LYS A 55 -18.09 15.74 -0.21
C LYS A 55 -18.83 16.34 1.00
N PRO A 56 -18.13 16.85 2.02
CA PRO A 56 -16.66 16.97 2.14
C PRO A 56 -15.94 15.72 2.69
N GLU A 57 -16.65 14.65 3.03
CA GLU A 57 -16.13 13.50 3.78
C GLU A 57 -15.31 12.53 2.92
N CYS A 58 -15.49 12.51 1.60
CA CYS A 58 -14.71 11.61 0.74
C CYS A 58 -13.20 11.85 0.84
N SER A 59 -12.42 10.78 0.84
CA SER A 59 -10.97 10.86 0.67
C SER A 59 -10.58 10.27 -0.68
N VAL A 60 -9.60 10.86 -1.34
CA VAL A 60 -9.06 10.33 -2.60
C VAL A 60 -7.55 10.41 -2.57
N LEU A 61 -6.92 9.25 -2.72
CA LEU A 61 -5.48 9.03 -2.86
C LEU A 61 -5.24 7.71 -3.58
N PHE A 62 -4.06 7.49 -4.16
CA PHE A 62 -3.65 6.16 -4.55
C PHE A 62 -3.20 5.36 -3.33
N LYS A 63 -3.68 4.12 -3.21
CA LYS A 63 -3.41 3.22 -2.08
C LYS A 63 -2.56 2.01 -2.43
N SER A 64 -2.39 1.73 -3.72
CA SER A 64 -1.32 0.90 -4.23
C SER A 64 -1.05 1.21 -5.70
N GLY A 65 -0.04 0.57 -6.27
CA GLY A 65 0.16 0.43 -7.69
C GLY A 65 0.93 -0.83 -8.05
N ASP A 66 0.78 -1.28 -9.29
CA ASP A 66 1.45 -2.43 -9.89
C ASP A 66 1.74 -2.08 -11.36
N ILE A 67 2.92 -2.45 -11.86
CA ILE A 67 3.29 -2.27 -13.27
C ILE A 67 3.41 -3.64 -13.92
N GLN A 68 2.68 -3.84 -15.02
CA GLN A 68 2.85 -4.99 -15.90
C GLN A 68 2.95 -4.54 -17.36
N GLY A 69 4.14 -4.70 -17.95
CA GLY A 69 4.39 -4.21 -19.31
C GLY A 69 4.22 -2.69 -19.40
N ASN A 70 3.35 -2.21 -20.29
CA ASN A 70 3.05 -0.78 -20.47
C ASN A 70 1.78 -0.35 -19.71
N GLU A 71 1.32 -1.12 -18.73
CA GLU A 71 0.18 -0.77 -17.91
C GLU A 71 0.60 -0.47 -16.47
N LEU A 72 0.06 0.62 -15.93
CA LEU A 72 0.05 0.93 -14.51
C LEU A 72 -1.36 0.66 -13.99
N VAL A 73 -1.48 -0.23 -13.00
CA VAL A 73 -2.72 -0.42 -12.26
C VAL A 73 -2.58 0.20 -10.89
N VAL A 74 -3.52 1.05 -10.49
CA VAL A 74 -3.55 1.71 -9.16
C VAL A 74 -4.95 1.65 -8.60
N CYS A 75 -5.10 1.75 -7.28
CA CYS A 75 -6.41 1.84 -6.65
C CYS A 75 -6.59 3.12 -5.84
N THR A 76 -7.82 3.62 -5.78
CA THR A 76 -8.25 4.59 -4.77
C THR A 76 -8.95 3.86 -3.62
N GLN A 77 -9.72 4.56 -2.78
CA GLN A 77 -10.56 3.92 -1.77
C GLN A 77 -11.69 3.06 -2.38
N THR A 78 -12.11 3.32 -3.61
CA THR A 78 -13.36 2.76 -4.17
C THR A 78 -13.23 2.38 -5.65
N GLU A 79 -12.03 2.43 -6.20
CA GLU A 79 -11.78 2.18 -7.62
C GLU A 79 -10.47 1.41 -7.81
N ALA A 80 -10.43 0.60 -8.86
CA ALA A 80 -9.20 0.15 -9.51
C ALA A 80 -9.10 0.81 -10.89
N LEU A 81 -7.95 1.38 -11.21
CA LEU A 81 -7.72 2.20 -12.39
C LEU A 81 -6.56 1.63 -13.18
N VAL A 82 -6.68 1.63 -14.50
CA VAL A 82 -5.64 1.16 -15.43
C VAL A 82 -5.21 2.33 -16.30
N TYR A 83 -3.94 2.68 -16.21
CA TYR A 83 -3.29 3.72 -17.01
C TYR A 83 -2.34 3.09 -18.02
N GLU A 84 -2.23 3.70 -19.20
CA GLU A 84 -1.14 3.45 -20.12
C GLU A 84 0.12 4.16 -19.61
N LEU A 85 1.18 3.41 -19.32
CA LEU A 85 2.37 3.90 -18.63
C LEU A 85 3.17 4.91 -19.47
N SER A 86 3.22 4.72 -20.79
CA SER A 86 3.99 5.57 -21.71
C SER A 86 3.56 7.03 -21.77
N ASN A 87 2.31 7.35 -21.40
CA ASN A 87 1.78 8.71 -21.44
C ASN A 87 0.81 9.03 -20.29
N TYR A 88 0.65 8.12 -19.33
CA TYR A 88 -0.23 8.25 -18.18
C TYR A 88 -1.71 8.50 -18.52
N THR A 89 -2.19 7.99 -19.65
CA THR A 89 -3.61 8.09 -20.03
C THR A 89 -4.43 7.03 -19.30
N LEU A 90 -5.49 7.44 -18.60
CA LEU A 90 -6.46 6.51 -18.00
C LEU A 90 -7.20 5.74 -19.10
N LYS A 91 -7.05 4.41 -19.12
CA LYS A 91 -7.68 3.52 -20.10
C LYS A 91 -8.97 2.90 -19.57
N GLN A 92 -8.99 2.54 -18.29
CA GLN A 92 -10.13 1.87 -17.67
C GLN A 92 -10.26 2.22 -16.20
N SER A 93 -11.50 2.30 -15.72
CA SER A 93 -11.84 2.40 -14.29
C SER A 93 -12.84 1.30 -13.95
N TYR A 94 -12.58 0.61 -12.85
CA TYR A 94 -13.46 -0.38 -12.24
C TYR A 94 -13.88 0.15 -10.87
N SER A 95 -15.19 0.31 -10.67
CA SER A 95 -15.75 0.74 -9.38
C SER A 95 -16.99 -0.08 -9.07
N LEU A 96 -16.78 -1.20 -8.40
CA LEU A 96 -17.83 -2.15 -8.07
C LEU A 96 -18.50 -1.75 -6.75
N HIS A 97 -19.78 -2.09 -6.60
CA HIS A 97 -20.53 -1.83 -5.36
C HIS A 97 -19.88 -2.43 -4.10
N ALA A 98 -19.04 -3.46 -4.23
CA ALA A 98 -18.29 -4.09 -3.14
C ALA A 98 -16.97 -3.36 -2.81
N PHE A 99 -16.61 -2.30 -3.52
CA PHE A 99 -15.35 -1.58 -3.29
C PHE A 99 -15.53 -0.55 -2.19
N ASN A 100 -14.91 -0.84 -1.04
CA ASN A 100 -14.74 0.08 0.07
C ASN A 100 -13.36 -0.09 0.66
N ASP A 101 -12.72 1.05 0.94
CA ASP A 101 -11.36 1.11 1.45
C ASP A 101 -10.42 0.16 0.69
N VAL A 102 -10.46 0.15 -0.64
CA VAL A 102 -9.55 -0.70 -1.43
C VAL A 102 -8.11 -0.33 -1.08
N HIS A 103 -7.30 -1.28 -0.65
CA HIS A 103 -5.90 -1.04 -0.25
C HIS A 103 -4.90 -1.51 -1.28
N HIS A 104 -5.23 -2.53 -2.07
CA HIS A 104 -4.32 -3.03 -3.08
C HIS A 104 -5.04 -3.53 -4.31
N VAL A 105 -4.40 -3.35 -5.45
CA VAL A 105 -4.77 -3.95 -6.72
C VAL A 105 -3.52 -4.42 -7.44
N LYS A 106 -3.62 -5.56 -8.12
CA LYS A 106 -2.59 -6.02 -9.04
C LYS A 106 -3.18 -6.65 -10.29
N ARG A 107 -2.43 -6.60 -11.40
CA ARG A 107 -2.76 -7.35 -12.61
C ARG A 107 -2.26 -8.79 -12.49
N LEU A 108 -3.15 -9.75 -12.74
CA LEU A 108 -2.81 -11.16 -12.80
C LEU A 108 -2.35 -11.56 -14.21
N PRO A 109 -1.56 -12.64 -14.38
CA PRO A 109 -1.11 -13.12 -15.68
C PRO A 109 -2.24 -13.45 -16.68
N ASN A 110 -3.45 -13.76 -16.19
CA ASN A 110 -4.63 -14.01 -17.03
C ASN A 110 -5.34 -12.72 -17.50
N GLY A 111 -4.85 -11.53 -17.13
CA GLY A 111 -5.44 -10.23 -17.46
C GLY A 111 -6.45 -9.69 -16.44
N ASN A 112 -6.89 -10.52 -15.50
CA ASN A 112 -7.79 -10.12 -14.42
C ASN A 112 -7.08 -9.20 -13.41
N LEU A 113 -7.86 -8.55 -12.56
CA LEU A 113 -7.34 -7.80 -11.42
C LEU A 113 -7.64 -8.55 -10.13
N LEU A 114 -6.65 -8.64 -9.24
CA LEU A 114 -6.83 -9.07 -7.87
C LEU A 114 -6.92 -7.82 -6.98
N VAL A 115 -7.99 -7.67 -6.22
CA VAL A 115 -8.33 -6.44 -5.50
C VAL A 115 -8.57 -6.72 -4.01
N CYS A 116 -7.79 -6.10 -3.14
CA CYS A 116 -8.00 -6.12 -1.69
C CYS A 116 -9.01 -5.05 -1.29
N ALA A 117 -10.26 -5.46 -1.05
CA ALA A 117 -11.33 -4.61 -0.54
C ALA A 117 -11.36 -4.71 0.99
N THR A 118 -10.49 -3.95 1.64
CA THR A 118 -10.29 -4.00 3.10
C THR A 118 -11.53 -3.61 3.87
N GLY A 119 -12.34 -2.71 3.33
CA GLY A 119 -13.61 -2.34 3.94
C GLY A 119 -14.58 -3.52 4.09
N LEU A 120 -14.42 -4.57 3.28
CA LEU A 120 -15.22 -5.79 3.37
C LEU A 120 -14.41 -6.96 3.94
N ASP A 121 -13.20 -6.72 4.46
CA ASP A 121 -12.28 -7.78 4.91
C ASP A 121 -12.12 -8.90 3.84
N ALA A 122 -12.09 -8.50 2.55
CA ALA A 122 -12.20 -9.43 1.42
C ALA A 122 -11.19 -9.16 0.30
N VAL A 123 -10.98 -10.17 -0.54
CA VAL A 123 -10.26 -10.07 -1.81
C VAL A 123 -11.20 -10.51 -2.94
N PHE A 124 -11.17 -9.78 -4.06
CA PHE A 124 -11.95 -10.09 -5.25
C PHE A 124 -11.02 -10.29 -6.45
N GLU A 125 -11.30 -11.27 -7.29
CA GLU A 125 -10.76 -11.33 -8.65
C GLU A 125 -11.83 -10.80 -9.60
N ILE A 126 -11.48 -9.76 -10.37
CA ILE A 126 -12.38 -9.17 -11.36
C ILE A 126 -11.82 -9.35 -12.77
N ASN A 127 -12.68 -9.72 -13.71
CA ASN A 127 -12.29 -9.85 -15.10
C ASN A 127 -12.20 -8.48 -15.80
N VAL A 128 -11.75 -8.48 -17.06
CA VAL A 128 -11.62 -7.25 -17.87
C VAL A 128 -12.96 -6.55 -18.16
N ALA A 129 -14.08 -7.26 -18.06
CA ALA A 129 -15.42 -6.70 -18.18
C ALA A 129 -15.92 -6.05 -16.88
N GLY A 130 -15.23 -6.29 -15.76
CA GLY A 130 -15.57 -5.79 -14.44
C GLY A 130 -16.47 -6.71 -13.62
N ASP A 131 -16.66 -7.96 -14.05
CA ASP A 131 -17.39 -8.96 -13.27
C ASP A 131 -16.48 -9.60 -12.21
N ILE A 132 -17.02 -9.83 -11.03
CA ILE A 132 -16.37 -10.65 -10.00
C ILE A 132 -16.41 -12.11 -10.47
N VAL A 133 -15.25 -12.70 -10.70
CA VAL A 133 -15.12 -14.11 -11.06
C VAL A 133 -14.79 -14.99 -9.87
N GLU A 134 -14.14 -14.43 -8.84
CA GLU A 134 -13.85 -15.10 -7.57
C GLU A 134 -13.91 -14.10 -6.41
N GLN A 135 -14.24 -14.59 -5.21
CA GLN A 135 -14.25 -13.81 -3.98
C GLN A 135 -13.74 -14.63 -2.81
N TRP A 136 -12.95 -14.02 -1.94
CA TRP A 136 -12.40 -14.66 -0.75
C TRP A 136 -12.60 -13.78 0.47
N SER A 137 -13.20 -14.35 1.52
CA SER A 137 -13.10 -13.76 2.86
C SER A 137 -11.68 -13.89 3.37
N THR A 138 -11.19 -12.88 4.08
CA THR A 138 -9.89 -12.95 4.78
C THR A 138 -10.06 -13.16 6.29
N THR A 139 -11.28 -13.54 6.69
CA THR A 139 -11.70 -13.81 8.07
C THR A 139 -12.24 -15.24 8.18
N ASP A 140 -12.65 -15.64 9.38
CA ASP A 140 -13.24 -16.96 9.63
C ASP A 140 -14.76 -17.01 9.29
N THR A 141 -15.33 -15.93 8.75
CA THR A 141 -16.74 -15.82 8.37
C THR A 141 -16.87 -15.48 6.89
N GLU A 142 -17.95 -15.91 6.24
CA GLU A 142 -18.24 -15.50 4.86
C GLU A 142 -18.48 -13.99 4.76
N ILE A 143 -18.13 -13.40 3.61
CA ILE A 143 -18.22 -11.94 3.39
C ILE A 143 -19.65 -11.46 3.67
N TRP A 144 -20.64 -12.14 3.07
CA TRP A 144 -22.04 -11.71 3.06
C TRP A 144 -22.82 -12.10 4.32
N ASP A 145 -22.21 -12.84 5.25
CA ASP A 145 -22.77 -13.04 6.59
C ASP A 145 -22.55 -11.79 7.47
N LYS A 146 -21.50 -11.01 7.17
CA LYS A 146 -21.16 -9.76 7.85
C LYS A 146 -21.69 -8.51 7.12
N PHE A 147 -21.86 -8.60 5.80
CA PHE A 147 -22.17 -7.47 4.92
C PHE A 147 -23.42 -7.71 4.08
N GLU A 148 -24.15 -6.64 3.75
CA GLU A 148 -25.35 -6.70 2.92
C GLU A 148 -24.98 -6.56 1.44
N GLN A 149 -25.14 -7.63 0.66
CA GLN A 149 -24.74 -7.66 -0.75
C GLN A 149 -25.42 -6.59 -1.63
N SER A 150 -26.62 -6.13 -1.27
CA SER A 150 -27.34 -5.08 -2.00
C SER A 150 -26.84 -3.66 -1.72
N THR A 151 -25.97 -3.47 -0.73
CA THR A 151 -25.43 -2.15 -0.38
C THR A 151 -24.37 -1.70 -1.37
N ASP A 152 -24.43 -0.44 -1.78
CA ASP A 152 -23.34 0.20 -2.52
C ASP A 152 -22.28 0.74 -1.56
N TYR A 153 -21.28 -0.10 -1.27
CA TYR A 153 -20.21 0.21 -0.34
C TYR A 153 -19.26 1.29 -0.83
N ARG A 154 -19.30 1.68 -2.11
CA ARG A 154 -18.59 2.86 -2.61
C ARG A 154 -19.11 4.15 -1.97
N LYS A 155 -20.36 4.14 -1.51
CA LYS A 155 -21.02 5.29 -0.86
C LYS A 155 -20.86 5.28 0.67
N VAL A 156 -20.51 4.14 1.24
CA VAL A 156 -20.31 3.99 2.68
C VAL A 156 -18.99 4.63 3.07
N LEU A 157 -19.02 5.57 4.02
CA LEU A 157 -17.82 6.32 4.41
C LEU A 157 -16.74 5.43 5.03
N THR A 158 -17.15 4.47 5.87
CA THR A 158 -16.25 3.54 6.55
C THR A 158 -17.04 2.33 7.04
N THR A 159 -16.39 1.17 7.01
CA THR A 159 -16.87 -0.09 7.61
C THR A 159 -16.03 -0.52 8.82
N LYS A 160 -15.11 0.35 9.28
CA LYS A 160 -14.27 0.10 10.46
C LYS A 160 -15.15 -0.13 11.71
N PRO A 161 -14.70 -0.94 12.69
CA PRO A 161 -13.41 -1.64 12.71
C PRO A 161 -13.35 -2.88 11.82
N HIS A 162 -12.23 -3.01 11.11
CA HIS A 162 -11.93 -4.16 10.24
C HIS A 162 -11.49 -5.37 11.07
N ALA A 163 -11.93 -6.57 10.69
CA ALA A 163 -11.63 -7.80 11.41
C ALA A 163 -10.26 -8.38 11.02
N SER A 164 -9.90 -8.30 9.74
CA SER A 164 -8.58 -8.74 9.25
C SER A 164 -7.75 -7.59 8.70
N HIS A 165 -8.41 -6.62 8.04
CA HIS A 165 -7.77 -5.51 7.36
C HIS A 165 -6.72 -6.02 6.34
N PRO A 166 -7.16 -6.65 5.23
CA PRO A 166 -6.23 -7.12 4.20
C PRO A 166 -5.56 -5.95 3.50
N ASN A 167 -4.24 -6.01 3.28
CA ASN A 167 -3.48 -4.83 2.84
C ASN A 167 -2.76 -4.99 1.51
N PHE A 168 -2.18 -6.16 1.23
CA PHE A 168 -1.36 -6.41 0.04
C PHE A 168 -1.69 -7.78 -0.52
N CYS A 169 -1.90 -7.88 -1.84
CA CYS A 169 -2.10 -9.16 -2.52
C CYS A 169 -1.00 -9.40 -3.56
N PHE A 170 -0.64 -10.68 -3.72
CA PHE A 170 0.32 -11.13 -4.72
C PHE A 170 -0.07 -12.52 -5.23
N ASP A 171 0.52 -12.90 -6.36
CA ASP A 171 0.42 -14.23 -6.91
C ASP A 171 1.81 -14.84 -7.08
N TYR A 172 1.89 -16.17 -6.91
CA TYR A 172 3.11 -16.93 -7.15
C TYR A 172 2.73 -18.31 -7.69
N GLN A 173 3.22 -18.64 -8.89
CA GLN A 173 2.92 -19.90 -9.58
C GLN A 173 1.41 -20.26 -9.64
N GLY A 174 0.55 -19.24 -9.75
CA GLY A 174 -0.91 -19.39 -9.83
C GLY A 174 -1.64 -19.44 -8.48
N GLU A 175 -0.92 -19.56 -7.36
CA GLU A 175 -1.48 -19.41 -6.02
C GLU A 175 -1.58 -17.93 -5.64
N LYS A 176 -2.69 -17.52 -5.02
CA LYS A 176 -2.96 -16.12 -4.66
C LYS A 176 -2.84 -15.94 -3.16
N PHE A 177 -2.28 -14.82 -2.74
CA PHE A 177 -1.99 -14.55 -1.33
C PHE A 177 -2.46 -13.16 -0.94
N VAL A 178 -2.67 -12.97 0.36
CA VAL A 178 -3.00 -11.68 0.96
C VAL A 178 -2.37 -11.50 2.33
N THR A 179 -1.86 -10.31 2.64
CA THR A 179 -1.46 -9.94 4.00
C THR A 179 -2.67 -9.52 4.82
N ARG A 180 -2.71 -9.89 6.10
CA ARG A 180 -3.76 -9.48 7.05
C ARG A 180 -3.16 -8.68 8.18
N PHE A 181 -3.48 -7.39 8.23
CA PHE A 181 -2.85 -6.45 9.16
C PHE A 181 -3.13 -6.78 10.64
N LYS A 182 -4.33 -7.27 10.95
CA LYS A 182 -4.73 -7.59 12.34
C LYS A 182 -4.13 -8.90 12.84
N GLN A 183 -4.11 -9.93 12.00
CA GLN A 183 -3.58 -11.26 12.31
C GLN A 183 -2.05 -11.30 12.21
N LYS A 184 -1.45 -10.32 11.51
CA LYS A 184 -0.02 -10.21 11.28
C LYS A 184 0.55 -11.42 10.55
N ASP A 185 -0.10 -11.79 9.47
CA ASP A 185 0.36 -12.85 8.59
C ASP A 185 0.10 -12.50 7.12
N ALA A 186 0.62 -13.33 6.23
CA ALA A 186 0.11 -13.47 4.88
C ALA A 186 -0.40 -14.90 4.70
N ILE A 187 -1.57 -15.06 4.09
CA ILE A 187 -2.21 -16.35 3.86
C ILE A 187 -2.43 -16.58 2.37
N SER A 188 -2.42 -17.84 1.96
CA SER A 188 -2.97 -18.24 0.69
C SER A 188 -4.50 -18.10 0.70
N LEU A 189 -5.05 -17.64 -0.42
CA LEU A 189 -6.50 -17.57 -0.67
C LEU A 189 -7.04 -18.87 -1.30
N THR A 190 -6.15 -19.69 -1.84
CA THR A 190 -6.49 -20.89 -2.63
C THR A 190 -5.87 -22.18 -2.07
N GLY A 191 -5.15 -22.08 -0.95
CA GLY A 191 -4.45 -23.18 -0.29
C GLY A 191 -4.24 -22.90 1.20
N ASP A 192 -3.39 -23.70 1.84
CA ASP A 192 -3.22 -23.67 3.32
C ASP A 192 -1.96 -22.93 3.79
N LYS A 193 -1.20 -22.35 2.86
CA LYS A 193 0.09 -21.73 3.17
C LYS A 193 -0.09 -20.42 3.97
N ARG A 194 0.80 -20.21 4.94
CA ARG A 194 0.85 -19.02 5.79
C ARG A 194 2.29 -18.56 6.04
N PHE A 195 2.48 -17.26 6.11
CA PHE A 195 3.72 -16.59 6.52
C PHE A 195 3.45 -15.75 7.77
N ASP A 196 4.02 -16.13 8.91
CA ASP A 196 3.80 -15.43 10.18
C ASP A 196 4.70 -14.20 10.29
N ILE A 197 4.11 -13.00 10.31
CA ILE A 197 4.80 -11.71 10.34
C ILE A 197 4.84 -11.20 11.78
N GLU A 198 5.83 -11.66 12.54
CA GLU A 198 5.91 -11.50 14.00
C GLU A 198 6.04 -10.04 14.50
N VAL A 199 6.29 -9.08 13.61
CA VAL A 199 6.56 -7.67 13.95
C VAL A 199 5.59 -6.72 13.25
N GLY A 200 5.11 -5.70 13.98
CA GLY A 200 4.25 -4.67 13.41
C GLY A 200 2.93 -5.21 12.84
N GLY A 201 2.32 -4.43 11.94
CA GLY A 201 1.24 -4.90 11.07
C GLY A 201 1.68 -4.76 9.61
N PRO A 202 1.56 -5.81 8.78
CA PRO A 202 2.01 -5.80 7.39
C PRO A 202 1.22 -4.80 6.55
N HIS A 203 1.88 -4.10 5.63
CA HIS A 203 1.23 -3.08 4.80
C HIS A 203 1.43 -3.31 3.30
N ASP A 204 2.66 -3.31 2.81
CA ASP A 204 2.95 -3.55 1.39
C ASP A 204 3.89 -4.75 1.26
N GLY A 205 4.13 -5.19 0.03
CA GLY A 205 5.07 -6.25 -0.24
C GLY A 205 5.67 -6.23 -1.63
N PHE A 206 6.65 -7.10 -1.84
CA PHE A 206 7.36 -7.24 -3.09
C PHE A 206 7.80 -8.69 -3.29
N VAL A 207 7.52 -9.25 -4.47
CA VAL A 207 7.97 -10.59 -4.85
C VAL A 207 9.27 -10.46 -5.64
N LEU A 208 10.34 -11.11 -5.18
CA LEU A 208 11.64 -11.15 -5.85
C LEU A 208 12.06 -12.61 -6.03
N GLY A 209 11.84 -13.14 -7.24
CA GLY A 209 12.13 -14.54 -7.54
C GLY A 209 11.19 -15.48 -6.77
N ASP A 210 11.76 -16.35 -5.94
CA ASP A 210 11.07 -17.31 -5.07
C ASP A 210 10.85 -16.79 -3.65
N GLU A 211 11.11 -15.51 -3.40
CA GLU A 211 10.94 -14.87 -2.10
C GLU A 211 9.91 -13.75 -2.15
N VAL A 212 9.20 -13.56 -1.04
CA VAL A 212 8.29 -12.43 -0.83
C VAL A 212 8.73 -11.64 0.38
N TYR A 213 8.69 -10.32 0.26
CA TYR A 213 9.10 -9.38 1.29
C TYR A 213 7.93 -8.48 1.65
N PHE A 214 7.78 -8.14 2.92
CA PHE A 214 6.72 -7.29 3.44
C PHE A 214 7.30 -6.16 4.27
N THR A 215 6.78 -4.96 4.06
CA THR A 215 6.94 -3.88 5.04
C THR A 215 5.93 -4.07 6.15
N THR A 216 6.32 -3.62 7.34
CA THR A 216 5.41 -3.50 8.47
C THR A 216 5.40 -2.05 8.92
N VAL A 217 4.24 -1.55 9.33
CA VAL A 217 4.01 -0.12 9.55
C VAL A 217 4.94 0.55 10.57
N ASN A 218 5.59 -0.24 11.42
CA ASN A 218 6.55 0.18 12.45
C ASN A 218 8.03 0.14 12.00
N GLY A 219 8.30 -0.02 10.70
CA GLY A 219 9.64 0.13 10.14
C GLY A 219 10.46 -1.14 10.09
N PHE A 220 9.83 -2.30 9.86
CA PHE A 220 10.56 -3.53 9.53
C PHE A 220 10.29 -3.97 8.09
N ILE A 221 11.24 -4.71 7.53
CA ILE A 221 11.05 -5.57 6.35
C ILE A 221 11.20 -7.02 6.80
N VAL A 222 10.23 -7.85 6.46
CA VAL A 222 10.22 -9.28 6.77
C VAL A 222 10.12 -10.05 5.45
N GLY A 223 11.02 -11.01 5.22
CA GLY A 223 11.08 -11.79 3.98
C GLY A 223 10.92 -13.28 4.23
N PHE A 224 10.28 -13.98 3.29
CA PHE A 224 10.06 -15.42 3.32
C PHE A 224 10.38 -16.05 1.97
N ASN A 225 10.90 -17.27 1.99
CA ASN A 225 10.85 -18.13 0.82
C ASN A 225 9.41 -18.59 0.60
N ILE A 226 8.86 -18.36 -0.58
CA ILE A 226 7.44 -18.56 -0.87
C ILE A 226 7.08 -20.04 -0.86
N GLU A 227 7.99 -20.91 -1.30
CA GLU A 227 7.73 -22.35 -1.39
C GLU A 227 7.69 -23.01 -0.01
N THR A 228 8.69 -22.74 0.81
CA THR A 228 8.91 -23.37 2.14
C THR A 228 8.24 -22.63 3.30
N ALA A 229 7.84 -21.37 3.09
CA ALA A 229 7.40 -20.44 4.14
C ALA A 229 8.45 -20.14 5.23
N GLU A 230 9.72 -20.49 5.00
CA GLU A 230 10.80 -20.16 5.91
C GLU A 230 11.16 -18.66 5.82
N ARG A 231 11.35 -18.02 6.98
CA ARG A 231 11.77 -16.62 7.05
C ARG A 231 13.22 -16.48 6.59
N VAL A 232 13.44 -15.69 5.55
CA VAL A 232 14.77 -15.39 4.99
C VAL A 232 15.31 -14.02 5.40
N LEU A 233 14.45 -13.09 5.82
CA LEU A 233 14.85 -11.73 6.22
C LEU A 233 14.03 -11.22 7.40
N LEU A 234 14.70 -10.54 8.34
CA LEU A 234 14.08 -9.68 9.33
C LEU A 234 14.98 -8.47 9.56
N GLU A 235 14.60 -7.34 8.97
CA GLU A 235 15.38 -6.10 9.01
C GLU A 235 14.61 -4.99 9.71
N ASN A 236 15.24 -4.35 10.70
CA ASN A 236 14.69 -3.22 11.43
C ASN A 236 15.29 -1.91 10.88
N LEU A 237 14.49 -1.17 10.11
CA LEU A 237 14.95 0.06 9.45
C LEU A 237 15.21 1.21 10.44
N ASN A 238 14.75 1.09 11.69
CA ASN A 238 15.04 2.07 12.74
C ASN A 238 16.52 2.06 13.14
N ASP A 239 17.23 0.95 12.92
CA ASP A 239 18.63 0.78 13.34
C ASP A 239 19.63 1.51 12.42
N TYR A 240 19.15 2.02 11.28
CA TYR A 240 19.96 2.72 10.28
C TYR A 240 20.04 4.23 10.51
N GLN A 241 19.27 4.77 11.47
CA GLN A 241 19.22 6.20 11.74
C GLN A 241 20.30 6.59 12.76
N GLU A 242 21.15 7.56 12.42
CA GLU A 242 22.10 8.14 13.38
C GLU A 242 21.38 8.87 14.53
N ASN A 243 20.17 9.39 14.28
CA ASN A 243 19.36 10.11 15.27
C ASN A 243 18.12 9.31 15.68
N THR A 244 18.29 8.42 16.65
CA THR A 244 17.27 7.50 17.18
C THR A 244 16.07 8.18 17.86
N LYS A 245 16.09 9.51 17.99
CA LYS A 245 15.01 10.25 18.66
C LYS A 245 13.80 10.50 17.77
N ARG A 246 13.90 10.37 16.43
CA ARG A 246 12.81 10.67 15.50
C ARG A 246 12.11 9.41 15.02
N ASN A 247 10.78 9.48 14.90
CA ASN A 247 9.99 8.40 14.33
C ASN A 247 10.15 8.38 12.80
N LEU A 248 10.35 7.20 12.21
CA LEU A 248 10.50 7.03 10.75
C LEU A 248 9.26 7.46 9.95
N GLY A 249 8.09 7.55 10.58
CA GLY A 249 6.82 7.60 9.88
C GLY A 249 6.23 6.19 9.68
N TRP A 250 5.06 6.12 9.06
CA TRP A 250 4.47 4.85 8.62
C TRP A 250 5.31 4.26 7.49
N CYS A 251 5.96 3.14 7.74
CA CYS A 251 6.65 2.35 6.73
C CYS A 251 5.60 1.61 5.88
N ARG A 252 5.50 1.96 4.60
CA ARG A 252 4.42 1.47 3.72
C ARG A 252 4.99 0.83 2.48
N SER A 253 5.43 1.59 1.49
CA SER A 253 5.79 1.02 0.19
C SER A 253 7.15 0.32 0.18
N LEU A 254 7.28 -0.70 -0.67
CA LEU A 254 8.49 -1.51 -0.81
C LEU A 254 8.84 -1.80 -2.27
N LEU A 255 10.11 -1.58 -2.62
CA LEU A 255 10.72 -2.08 -3.85
C LEU A 255 12.05 -2.74 -3.51
N MET A 256 12.13 -4.07 -3.64
CA MET A 256 13.42 -4.77 -3.51
C MET A 256 14.22 -4.60 -4.80
N THR A 257 15.42 -4.05 -4.73
CA THR A 257 16.34 -3.94 -5.88
C THR A 257 17.32 -5.10 -5.95
N SER A 258 17.53 -5.79 -4.83
CA SER A 258 18.20 -7.08 -4.70
C SER A 258 17.82 -7.73 -3.36
N LYS A 259 18.41 -8.88 -3.01
CA LYS A 259 18.22 -9.47 -1.66
C LYS A 259 18.83 -8.60 -0.54
N ASP A 260 19.80 -7.75 -0.88
CA ASP A 260 20.54 -6.92 0.08
C ASP A 260 20.16 -5.43 0.02
N GLU A 261 19.25 -5.04 -0.87
CA GLU A 261 18.90 -3.64 -1.08
C GLU A 261 17.40 -3.45 -1.31
N ALA A 262 16.84 -2.42 -0.69
CA ALA A 262 15.46 -2.02 -0.92
C ALA A 262 15.30 -0.50 -0.93
N ILE A 263 14.29 -0.05 -1.67
CA ILE A 263 13.79 1.31 -1.65
C ILE A 263 12.44 1.29 -0.93
N VAL A 264 12.31 2.11 0.11
CA VAL A 264 11.17 2.08 1.04
C VAL A 264 10.56 3.46 1.15
N GLY A 265 9.24 3.53 1.09
CA GLY A 265 8.49 4.77 1.28
C GLY A 265 7.93 4.88 2.69
N PHE A 266 8.13 6.06 3.27
CA PHE A 266 7.58 6.42 4.57
C PHE A 266 6.56 7.54 4.39
N SER A 267 5.39 7.38 4.99
CA SER A 267 4.39 8.45 5.14
C SER A 267 4.49 9.06 6.52
N ARG A 268 4.52 10.38 6.65
CA ARG A 268 4.57 11.04 7.96
C ARG A 268 3.40 10.60 8.85
N ILE A 269 3.68 10.25 10.12
CA ILE A 269 2.63 9.96 11.11
C ILE A 269 1.92 11.27 11.49
N ARG A 270 0.60 11.23 11.58
CA ARG A 270 -0.25 12.37 11.90
C ARG A 270 -1.14 12.04 13.10
N THR A 271 -1.64 13.05 13.79
CA THR A 271 -2.68 12.86 14.81
C THR A 271 -3.99 12.42 14.15
N SER A 272 -4.28 11.13 14.19
CA SER A 272 -5.66 10.65 14.14
C SER A 272 -6.17 10.45 15.57
N LYS A 273 -7.48 10.56 15.81
CA LYS A 273 -8.10 10.29 17.13
C LYS A 273 -8.01 8.81 17.55
N PHE A 274 -7.21 7.99 16.86
CA PHE A 274 -7.09 6.56 17.08
C PHE A 274 -6.13 6.26 18.23
N SER A 275 -6.67 6.08 19.43
CA SER A 275 -5.92 5.84 20.67
C SER A 275 -5.12 4.55 20.69
N ASP A 276 -5.52 3.54 19.91
CA ASP A 276 -5.09 2.16 20.18
C ASP A 276 -3.76 1.80 19.50
N TYR A 277 -3.46 2.37 18.33
CA TYR A 277 -2.14 2.19 17.66
C TYR A 277 -1.11 3.25 18.06
N LEU A 278 -1.48 4.32 18.75
CA LEU A 278 -0.52 5.31 19.23
C LEU A 278 0.16 4.90 20.54
N SER A 279 -0.27 3.80 21.17
CA SER A 279 0.33 3.24 22.39
C SER A 279 1.81 2.86 22.17
N TRP A 280 2.13 2.08 21.14
CA TRP A 280 3.52 1.70 20.82
C TRP A 280 4.38 2.89 20.36
N VAL A 281 3.78 3.87 19.69
CA VAL A 281 4.44 5.13 19.28
C VAL A 281 4.84 5.95 20.51
N LYS A 282 3.96 6.03 21.51
CA LYS A 282 4.23 6.72 22.78
C LYS A 282 5.26 5.99 23.64
N GLU A 283 5.17 4.67 23.73
CA GLU A 283 6.05 3.85 24.60
C GLU A 283 7.50 3.79 24.14
N LYS A 284 7.79 3.74 22.82
CA LYS A 284 9.17 3.63 22.33
C LYS A 284 9.94 4.96 22.25
N THR A 285 9.26 6.10 22.17
CA THR A 285 9.93 7.35 21.76
C THR A 285 9.75 8.52 22.72
N GLY A 286 8.81 8.45 23.68
CA GLY A 286 8.43 9.61 24.49
C GLY A 286 7.97 10.82 23.64
N ALA A 287 7.71 10.62 22.34
CA ALA A 287 7.59 11.69 21.38
C ALA A 287 6.13 11.94 21.00
N GLY A 288 5.69 13.17 21.24
CA GLY A 288 4.54 13.74 20.56
C GLY A 288 4.82 14.01 19.08
N GLU A 289 3.78 14.51 18.40
CA GLU A 289 3.66 14.79 16.96
C GLU A 289 4.81 15.57 16.31
N GLY A 290 5.60 16.32 17.08
CA GLY A 290 6.69 17.17 16.58
C GLY A 290 7.99 16.45 16.21
N ASN A 291 8.02 15.11 16.24
CA ASN A 291 9.27 14.33 16.12
C ASN A 291 9.23 13.21 15.06
N ALA A 292 8.25 13.21 14.16
CA ALA A 292 8.23 12.32 13.00
C ALA A 292 8.98 12.94 11.82
N LEU A 293 9.72 12.11 11.08
CA LEU A 293 10.35 12.51 9.82
C LEU A 293 9.28 12.80 8.75
N PRO A 294 9.57 13.68 7.77
CA PRO A 294 8.66 13.93 6.66
C PRO A 294 8.46 12.66 5.82
N SER A 295 7.39 12.68 5.03
CA SER A 295 7.17 11.68 4.01
C SER A 295 8.35 11.67 3.04
N ARG A 296 8.90 10.49 2.76
CA ARG A 296 10.16 10.36 2.02
C ARG A 296 10.33 8.97 1.44
N VAL A 297 11.19 8.88 0.44
CA VAL A 297 11.67 7.63 -0.14
C VAL A 297 13.13 7.43 0.27
N VAL A 298 13.48 6.24 0.72
CA VAL A 298 14.82 5.94 1.25
C VAL A 298 15.33 4.65 0.64
N LYS A 299 16.56 4.66 0.13
CA LYS A 299 17.25 3.44 -0.30
C LYS A 299 18.17 2.93 0.80
N TYR A 300 17.97 1.67 1.16
CA TYR A 300 18.73 0.94 2.16
C TYR A 300 19.63 -0.10 1.50
N ASN A 301 20.84 -0.24 2.06
CA ASN A 301 21.72 -1.36 1.81
C ASN A 301 21.87 -2.14 3.13
N PHE A 302 21.34 -3.37 3.14
CA PHE A 302 21.29 -4.21 4.34
C PHE A 302 22.64 -4.80 4.69
N LYS A 303 23.46 -5.10 3.68
CA LYS A 303 24.80 -5.67 3.83
C LYS A 303 25.75 -4.71 4.54
N ASP A 304 25.77 -3.46 4.10
CA ASP A 304 26.63 -2.41 4.64
C ASP A 304 25.96 -1.64 5.80
N LYS A 305 24.71 -2.01 6.14
CA LYS A 305 23.89 -1.39 7.20
C LYS A 305 23.83 0.15 7.07
N ARG A 306 23.62 0.65 5.86
CA ARG A 306 23.60 2.09 5.57
C ARG A 306 22.42 2.54 4.72
N ILE A 307 22.10 3.82 4.83
CA ILE A 307 21.21 4.53 3.92
C ILE A 307 22.06 5.04 2.77
N GLU A 308 21.72 4.66 1.54
CA GLU A 308 22.41 5.12 0.32
C GLU A 308 21.95 6.54 -0.05
N TRP A 309 20.64 6.78 0.00
CA TRP A 309 20.05 8.09 -0.24
C TRP A 309 18.65 8.19 0.37
N SER A 310 18.17 9.43 0.55
CA SER A 310 16.84 9.75 1.03
C SER A 310 16.32 10.99 0.34
N VAL A 311 15.10 10.94 -0.20
CA VAL A 311 14.45 12.07 -0.89
C VAL A 311 13.18 12.45 -0.15
N ASN A 312 13.10 13.71 0.28
CA ASN A 312 11.87 14.28 0.84
C ASN A 312 10.87 14.53 -0.29
N ILE A 313 9.68 13.96 -0.18
CA ILE A 313 8.64 14.06 -1.21
C ILE A 313 7.50 15.00 -0.80
N GLU A 314 7.49 15.47 0.45
CA GLU A 314 6.52 16.50 0.87
C GLU A 314 6.78 17.83 0.16
N ASP A 315 8.02 18.08 -0.27
CA ASP A 315 8.40 19.24 -1.09
C ASP A 315 7.75 19.21 -2.49
N HIS A 316 7.09 18.09 -2.85
CA HIS A 316 6.34 17.86 -4.08
C HIS A 316 4.84 17.60 -3.83
N ASP A 317 4.34 18.04 -2.66
CA ASP A 317 2.98 17.92 -2.14
C ASP A 317 2.47 16.49 -1.87
N MET A 318 3.28 15.45 -2.05
CA MET A 318 2.88 14.09 -1.69
C MET A 318 3.04 13.90 -0.18
N ASN A 319 1.94 13.70 0.54
CA ASN A 319 1.95 13.59 2.00
C ASN A 319 1.79 12.13 2.48
N ALA A 320 1.45 11.22 1.58
CA ALA A 320 1.48 9.79 1.84
C ALA A 320 1.94 9.05 0.59
N ILE A 321 2.76 8.03 0.79
CA ILE A 321 3.31 7.13 -0.23
C ILE A 321 2.74 5.76 0.01
N PHE A 322 2.23 5.14 -1.04
CA PHE A 322 1.63 3.83 -0.99
C PHE A 322 2.32 2.81 -1.90
N SER A 323 2.96 3.25 -2.99
CA SER A 323 3.82 2.36 -3.80
C SER A 323 5.04 3.07 -4.37
N ILE A 324 6.09 2.29 -4.63
CA ILE A 324 7.30 2.67 -5.35
C ILE A 324 7.49 1.63 -6.44
N LEU A 325 7.43 2.06 -7.70
CA LEU A 325 7.43 1.16 -8.85
C LEU A 325 8.61 1.48 -9.77
N PRO A 326 9.35 0.49 -10.28
CA PRO A 326 10.45 0.75 -11.20
C PRO A 326 9.90 1.18 -12.57
N LEU A 327 10.45 2.26 -13.13
CA LEU A 327 10.24 2.64 -14.53
C LEU A 327 11.46 2.16 -15.33
N SER A 328 11.21 1.22 -16.25
CA SER A 328 12.24 0.56 -17.09
C SER A 328 12.73 1.43 -18.23
#